data_AF-A0A3S2BLK9-F1
#
_entry.id   AF-A0A3S2BLK9-F1
#
_cell.length_a   1.000
_cell.length_b   1.000
_cell.length_c   1.000
_cell.angle_alpha   90.00
_cell.angle_beta   90.00
_cell.angle_gamma   90.00
#
_symmetry.space_group_name_H-M   'P 1'
#
loop_
_entity.id
_entity.type
_entity.pdbx_description
1 polymer ?
#
loop_
_entity_poly.entity_id
_entity_poly.type
_entity_poly.pdbx_seq_one_letter_code
_entity_poly.pdbx_strand_id
1 'polypeptide(L)'
;MSELDRDALKQEMIFWRRDLHAHPEFGFEEERTAAFVAAKLREFGLDDVTEGVGGTGVVGTLKRGSGNRAIALRADMDALRITEQSDAPYRSGNPGIMHACGHDGHTTMLLGAAKLLAEQGGFDGTVRFIFQPAEEWGRGALAMLDDGLMRRFPFDEIFGLHNMPGLPIGHFETRAGPVMSAEDNFEIVLKGLGGHAARPHAGNETLVAACALVTNLQTIVSRRLSPADISVVSVTELIT
;
A
#
# COMPACT_ATOMS: atom_id res chain seq x y z
N MET A 1 36.23 1.61 -0.59
CA MET A 1 34.95 2.07 -1.17
C MET A 1 34.71 3.44 -0.57
N SER A 2 34.50 4.50 -1.38
CA SER A 2 34.18 5.81 -0.80
C SER A 2 32.81 5.72 -0.14
N GLU A 3 32.68 6.30 1.04
CA GLU A 3 31.39 6.42 1.71
C GLU A 3 30.43 7.19 0.79
N LEU A 4 29.22 6.67 0.57
CA LEU A 4 28.19 7.37 -0.21
C LEU A 4 27.94 8.73 0.45
N ASP A 5 27.94 9.80 -0.33
CA ASP A 5 27.52 11.12 0.14
C ASP A 5 26.03 11.05 0.50
N ARG A 6 25.75 11.04 1.80
CA ARG A 6 24.39 10.95 2.35
C ARG A 6 23.54 12.18 2.01
N ASP A 7 24.16 13.35 1.87
CA ASP A 7 23.46 14.56 1.48
C ASP A 7 23.07 14.50 0.00
N ALA A 8 23.97 13.99 -0.85
CA ALA A 8 23.64 13.73 -2.26
C ALA A 8 22.49 12.71 -2.40
N LEU A 9 22.56 11.57 -1.70
CA LEU A 9 21.49 10.57 -1.70
C LEU A 9 20.16 11.19 -1.24
N LYS A 10 20.18 12.01 -0.18
CA LYS A 10 18.99 12.69 0.31
C LYS A 10 18.37 13.61 -0.74
N GLN A 11 19.17 14.35 -1.51
CA GLN A 11 18.64 15.20 -2.59
C GLN A 11 18.02 14.36 -3.71
N GLU A 12 18.64 13.25 -4.09
CA GLU A 12 18.07 12.32 -5.07
C GLU A 12 16.74 11.73 -4.59
N MET A 13 16.67 11.29 -3.33
CA MET A 13 15.45 10.77 -2.73
C MET A 13 14.34 11.82 -2.69
N ILE A 14 14.65 13.08 -2.35
CA ILE A 14 13.68 14.18 -2.41
C ILE A 14 13.14 14.35 -3.84
N PHE A 15 14.02 14.27 -4.84
CA PHE A 15 13.61 14.34 -6.24
C PHE A 15 12.71 13.17 -6.64
N TRP A 16 13.10 11.92 -6.35
CA TRP A 16 12.29 10.73 -6.64
C TRP A 16 10.92 10.80 -5.98
N ARG A 17 10.86 11.13 -4.69
CA ARG A 17 9.58 11.24 -3.97
C ARG A 17 8.66 12.27 -4.62
N ARG A 18 9.19 13.44 -4.98
CA ARG A 18 8.40 14.51 -5.60
C ARG A 18 7.95 14.14 -7.01
N ASP A 19 8.79 13.45 -7.77
CA ASP A 19 8.44 12.97 -9.11
C ASP A 19 7.35 11.90 -9.07
N LEU A 20 7.45 10.94 -8.14
CA LEU A 20 6.41 9.94 -7.89
C LEU A 20 5.10 10.61 -7.42
N HIS A 21 5.18 11.56 -6.48
CA HIS A 21 4.01 12.31 -6.01
C HIS A 21 3.28 13.06 -7.12
N ALA A 22 4.03 13.65 -8.05
CA ALA A 22 3.48 14.43 -9.15
C ALA A 22 2.85 13.55 -10.26
N HIS A 23 3.16 12.25 -10.29
CA HIS A 23 2.65 11.31 -11.31
C HIS A 23 2.08 10.05 -10.66
N PRO A 24 1.05 10.18 -9.81
CA PRO A 24 0.50 9.05 -9.07
C PRO A 24 -0.34 8.16 -10.00
N GLU A 25 -0.30 6.85 -9.78
CA GLU A 25 -1.04 5.85 -10.55
C GLU A 25 -1.84 4.94 -9.60
N PHE A 26 -3.01 4.48 -10.04
CA PHE A 26 -3.89 3.65 -9.22
C PHE A 26 -3.41 2.19 -9.19
N GLY A 27 -3.91 1.42 -8.22
CA GLY A 27 -3.64 -0.01 -8.08
C GLY A 27 -3.82 -0.81 -9.38
N PHE A 28 -2.78 -1.54 -9.79
CA PHE A 28 -2.64 -2.29 -11.05
C PHE A 28 -2.55 -1.45 -12.35
N GLU A 29 -2.48 -0.13 -12.23
CA GLU A 29 -2.27 0.82 -13.34
C GLU A 29 -0.92 1.54 -13.23
N GLU A 30 -0.05 1.14 -12.29
CA GLU A 30 1.23 1.77 -11.94
C GLU A 30 2.38 1.53 -12.94
N GLU A 31 2.09 1.62 -14.24
CA GLU A 31 3.04 1.30 -15.31
C GLU A 31 4.28 2.20 -15.29
N ARG A 32 4.09 3.53 -15.15
CA ARG A 32 5.20 4.49 -15.11
C ARG A 32 6.02 4.31 -13.83
N THR A 33 5.35 4.12 -12.70
CA THR A 33 5.97 3.96 -11.38
C THR A 33 6.81 2.69 -11.34
N ALA A 34 6.27 1.56 -11.83
CA ALA A 34 7.00 0.31 -11.96
C ALA A 34 8.22 0.45 -12.87
N ALA A 35 8.06 1.07 -14.04
CA ALA A 35 9.17 1.32 -14.97
C ALA A 35 10.25 2.22 -14.36
N PHE A 36 9.85 3.25 -13.60
CA PHE A 36 10.77 4.14 -12.88
C PHE A 36 11.59 3.37 -11.84
N VAL A 37 10.92 2.56 -11.02
CA VAL A 37 11.56 1.72 -10.00
C VAL A 37 12.55 0.75 -10.66
N ALA A 38 12.12 0.02 -11.69
CA ALA A 38 12.96 -0.95 -12.37
C ALA A 38 14.18 -0.31 -13.03
N ALA A 39 14.01 0.86 -13.65
CA ALA A 39 15.11 1.63 -14.23
C ALA A 39 16.12 2.06 -13.15
N LYS A 40 15.66 2.54 -11.99
CA LYS A 40 16.53 2.94 -10.88
C LYS A 40 17.31 1.78 -10.29
N LEU A 41 16.66 0.63 -10.06
CA LEU A 41 17.36 -0.56 -9.56
C LEU A 41 18.48 -1.01 -10.52
N ARG A 42 18.22 -0.99 -11.83
CA ARG A 42 19.25 -1.28 -12.85
C ARG A 42 20.37 -0.24 -12.86
N GLU A 43 20.05 1.04 -12.73
CA GLU A 43 21.03 2.13 -12.62
C GLU A 43 21.95 1.95 -11.41
N PHE A 44 21.43 1.43 -10.30
CA PHE A 44 22.22 1.14 -9.09
C PHE A 44 23.11 -0.12 -9.23
N GLY A 45 23.02 -0.84 -10.35
CA GLY A 45 23.83 -2.04 -10.62
C GLY A 45 23.22 -3.33 -10.06
N LEU A 46 21.90 -3.42 -9.91
CA LEU A 46 21.23 -4.70 -9.69
C LEU A 46 21.04 -5.41 -11.04
N ASP A 47 21.70 -6.55 -11.21
CA ASP A 47 21.64 -7.34 -12.45
C ASP A 47 20.34 -8.16 -12.57
N ASP A 48 19.70 -8.49 -11.44
CA ASP A 48 18.46 -9.26 -11.38
C ASP A 48 17.31 -8.36 -10.93
N VAL A 49 16.63 -7.77 -11.92
CA VAL A 49 15.43 -6.93 -11.73
C VAL A 49 14.31 -7.53 -12.57
N THR A 50 13.31 -8.09 -11.89
CA THR A 50 12.13 -8.67 -12.51
C THR A 50 10.93 -7.72 -12.37
N GLU A 51 10.41 -7.26 -13.50
CA GLU A 51 9.15 -6.53 -13.60
C GLU A 51 8.00 -7.50 -13.85
N GLY A 52 6.75 -7.02 -13.72
CA GLY A 52 5.58 -7.82 -14.08
C GLY A 52 5.15 -8.82 -13.02
N VAL A 53 5.63 -8.70 -11.77
CA VAL A 53 5.34 -9.66 -10.70
C VAL A 53 3.98 -9.35 -10.10
N GLY A 54 2.98 -10.19 -10.36
CA GLY A 54 1.61 -9.97 -9.88
C GLY A 54 0.96 -8.70 -10.44
N GLY A 55 1.21 -8.39 -11.72
CA GLY A 55 0.78 -7.15 -12.37
C GLY A 55 1.96 -6.20 -12.53
N THR A 56 1.86 -4.99 -11.98
CA THR A 56 2.88 -3.93 -12.04
C THR A 56 4.00 -4.06 -10.99
N GLY A 57 4.02 -5.15 -10.21
CA GLY A 57 5.04 -5.35 -9.17
C GLY A 57 6.46 -5.53 -9.72
N VAL A 58 7.44 -5.06 -8.95
CA VAL A 58 8.87 -5.13 -9.30
C VAL A 58 9.65 -5.77 -8.17
N VAL A 59 10.53 -6.71 -8.50
CA VAL A 59 11.45 -7.35 -7.55
C VAL A 59 12.89 -7.15 -8.02
N GLY A 60 13.69 -6.44 -7.22
CA GLY A 60 15.13 -6.34 -7.39
C GLY A 60 15.87 -7.30 -6.46
N THR A 61 16.89 -7.98 -6.94
CA THR A 61 17.72 -8.89 -6.15
C THR A 61 19.15 -8.40 -6.08
N LEU A 62 19.66 -8.23 -4.85
CA LEU A 62 21.05 -7.90 -4.61
C LEU A 62 21.72 -9.01 -3.81
N LYS A 63 22.65 -9.73 -4.45
CA LYS A 63 23.50 -10.73 -3.80
C LYS A 63 24.89 -10.17 -3.53
N ARG A 64 25.42 -10.45 -2.34
CA ARG A 64 26.79 -10.15 -1.94
C ARG A 64 27.38 -11.38 -1.23
N GLY A 65 28.65 -11.66 -1.49
CA GLY A 65 29.35 -12.79 -0.87
C GLY A 65 28.80 -14.17 -1.23
N SER A 66 28.90 -15.10 -0.29
CA SER A 66 28.62 -16.54 -0.43
C SER A 66 27.45 -17.04 0.43
N GLY A 67 26.90 -16.18 1.30
CA GLY A 67 25.81 -16.48 2.21
C GLY A 67 24.57 -16.97 1.47
N ASN A 68 23.89 -17.94 2.07
CA ASN A 68 22.68 -18.57 1.54
C ASN A 68 21.38 -18.01 2.15
N ARG A 69 21.48 -17.09 3.12
CA ARG A 69 20.33 -16.43 3.74
C ARG A 69 19.83 -15.27 2.89
N ALA A 70 18.54 -15.02 2.95
CA ALA A 70 17.91 -13.94 2.22
C ALA A 70 16.87 -13.21 3.08
N ILE A 71 16.83 -11.87 2.97
CA ILE A 71 15.75 -11.06 3.53
C ILE A 71 15.03 -10.31 2.41
N ALA A 72 13.80 -9.90 2.67
CA ALA A 72 13.03 -9.02 1.82
C ALA A 72 12.75 -7.68 2.50
N LEU A 73 12.85 -6.60 1.73
CA LEU A 73 12.43 -5.26 2.12
C LEU A 73 11.30 -4.85 1.18
N ARG A 74 10.13 -4.50 1.74
CA ARG A 74 8.90 -4.25 0.97
C ARG A 74 8.44 -2.81 1.08
N ALA A 75 8.04 -2.24 -0.06
CA ALA A 75 7.33 -0.98 -0.17
C ALA A 75 6.16 -1.13 -1.14
N ASP A 76 5.04 -0.50 -0.85
CA ASP A 76 3.90 -0.31 -1.75
C ASP A 76 4.13 0.89 -2.68
N MET A 77 3.46 0.88 -3.84
CA MET A 77 3.66 1.85 -4.93
C MET A 77 2.40 2.59 -5.36
N ASP A 78 1.21 2.12 -5.03
CA ASP A 78 -0.04 2.65 -5.58
C ASP A 78 -0.50 3.96 -4.92
N ALA A 79 -1.34 4.69 -5.64
CA ALA A 79 -2.01 5.88 -5.17
C ALA A 79 -3.52 5.68 -5.03
N LEU A 80 -4.19 6.67 -4.43
CA LEU A 80 -5.63 6.65 -4.16
C LEU A 80 -6.40 7.50 -5.17
N ARG A 81 -7.67 7.15 -5.42
CA ARG A 81 -8.62 7.95 -6.21
C ARG A 81 -9.16 9.15 -5.41
N ILE A 82 -8.27 10.06 -5.07
CA ILE A 82 -8.53 11.28 -4.30
C ILE A 82 -7.98 12.47 -5.07
N THR A 83 -8.78 13.52 -5.23
CA THR A 83 -8.31 14.79 -5.80
C THR A 83 -7.46 15.53 -4.78
N GLU A 84 -6.16 15.66 -5.06
CA GLU A 84 -5.25 16.43 -4.22
C GLU A 84 -5.70 17.90 -4.07
N GLN A 85 -5.74 18.36 -2.82
CA GLN A 85 -6.12 19.74 -2.46
C GLN A 85 -4.92 20.62 -2.09
N SER A 86 -3.70 20.08 -2.14
CA SER A 86 -2.48 20.80 -1.77
C SER A 86 -2.08 21.82 -2.85
N ASP A 87 -1.35 22.86 -2.43
CA ASP A 87 -0.71 23.84 -3.31
C ASP A 87 0.78 23.53 -3.55
N ALA A 88 1.24 22.33 -3.17
CA ALA A 88 2.63 21.95 -3.29
C ALA A 88 3.12 22.04 -4.75
N PRO A 89 4.37 22.47 -5.00
CA PRO A 89 4.91 22.59 -6.36
C PRO A 89 5.07 21.23 -7.07
N TYR A 90 4.96 20.14 -6.33
CA TYR A 90 5.02 18.75 -6.80
C TYR A 90 3.68 18.03 -6.65
N ARG A 91 2.56 18.77 -6.53
CA ARG A 91 1.21 18.18 -6.50
C ARG A 91 0.97 17.28 -7.72
N SER A 92 0.08 16.32 -7.56
CA SER A 92 -0.38 15.42 -8.61
C SER A 92 -0.77 16.18 -9.88
N GLY A 93 -0.17 15.75 -10.99
CA GLY A 93 -0.54 16.13 -12.34
C GLY A 93 -1.68 15.28 -12.92
N ASN A 94 -2.06 14.19 -12.24
CA ASN A 94 -3.11 13.26 -12.65
C ASN A 94 -4.43 13.58 -11.91
N PRO A 95 -5.41 14.23 -12.57
CA PRO A 95 -6.63 14.68 -11.89
C PRO A 95 -7.39 13.52 -11.23
N GLY A 96 -7.73 13.69 -9.95
CA GLY A 96 -8.48 12.69 -9.19
C GLY A 96 -7.63 11.55 -8.62
N ILE A 97 -6.31 11.59 -8.75
CA ILE A 97 -5.39 10.60 -8.18
C ILE A 97 -4.34 11.31 -7.31
N MET A 98 -4.05 10.77 -6.12
CA MET A 98 -3.09 11.34 -5.17
C MET A 98 -2.42 10.24 -4.34
N HIS A 99 -1.11 10.37 -4.09
CA HIS A 99 -0.45 9.61 -3.01
C HIS A 99 -0.84 10.17 -1.63
N ALA A 100 -2.07 9.85 -1.20
CA ALA A 100 -2.62 10.31 0.07
C ALA A 100 -2.22 9.44 1.27
N CYS A 101 -1.68 8.24 1.03
CA CYS A 101 -1.18 7.32 2.06
C CYS A 101 0.36 7.31 2.18
N GLY A 102 1.09 7.97 1.26
CA GLY A 102 2.54 8.13 1.35
C GLY A 102 3.39 7.04 0.69
N HIS A 103 2.80 6.22 -0.19
CA HIS A 103 3.48 5.13 -0.91
C HIS A 103 4.62 5.61 -1.82
N ASP A 104 4.54 6.85 -2.31
CA ASP A 104 5.66 7.57 -2.95
C ASP A 104 6.88 7.69 -2.03
N GLY A 105 6.65 7.97 -0.76
CA GLY A 105 7.66 7.98 0.29
C GLY A 105 8.22 6.59 0.59
N HIS A 106 7.37 5.56 0.68
CA HIS A 106 7.80 4.17 0.91
C HIS A 106 8.68 3.66 -0.23
N THR A 107 8.23 3.83 -1.47
CA THR A 107 8.97 3.50 -2.68
C THR A 107 10.32 4.22 -2.71
N THR A 108 10.35 5.52 -2.40
CA THR A 108 11.60 6.30 -2.35
C THR A 108 12.56 5.78 -1.28
N MET A 109 12.07 5.47 -0.09
CA MET A 109 12.89 4.94 1.01
C MET A 109 13.52 3.59 0.63
N LEU A 110 12.77 2.71 -0.03
CA LEU A 110 13.27 1.42 -0.49
C LEU A 110 14.30 1.56 -1.62
N LEU A 111 14.09 2.48 -2.57
CA LEU A 111 15.11 2.81 -3.59
C LEU A 111 16.40 3.36 -2.95
N GLY A 112 16.29 4.22 -1.93
CA GLY A 112 17.44 4.72 -1.18
C GLY A 112 18.22 3.61 -0.49
N ALA A 113 17.52 2.66 0.15
CA ALA A 113 18.13 1.48 0.75
C ALA A 113 18.81 0.60 -0.31
N ALA A 114 18.17 0.39 -1.46
CA ALA A 114 18.73 -0.39 -2.56
C ALA A 114 20.03 0.24 -3.10
N LYS A 115 20.04 1.55 -3.36
CA LYS A 115 21.23 2.27 -3.81
C LYS A 115 22.37 2.18 -2.79
N LEU A 116 22.08 2.43 -1.52
CA LEU A 116 23.08 2.39 -0.45
C LEU A 116 23.70 0.99 -0.32
N LEU A 117 22.89 -0.07 -0.31
CA LEU A 117 23.37 -1.45 -0.20
C LEU A 117 24.11 -1.91 -1.46
N ALA A 118 23.68 -1.48 -2.64
CA ALA A 118 24.35 -1.80 -3.90
C ALA A 118 25.78 -1.21 -3.92
N GLU A 119 25.93 0.05 -3.51
CA GLU A 119 27.22 0.76 -3.51
C GLU A 119 28.14 0.37 -2.35
N GLN A 120 27.61 0.24 -1.13
CA GLN A 120 28.42 0.03 0.08
C GLN A 120 28.60 -1.45 0.45
N GLY A 121 27.67 -2.31 0.05
CA GLY A 121 27.65 -3.70 0.49
C GLY A 121 27.55 -3.81 2.01
N GLY A 122 28.51 -4.51 2.64
CA GLY A 122 28.55 -4.69 4.10
C GLY A 122 27.73 -5.85 4.63
N PHE A 123 27.26 -6.74 3.76
CA PHE A 123 26.51 -7.95 4.12
C PHE A 123 26.96 -9.15 3.28
N ASP A 124 26.66 -10.35 3.78
CA ASP A 124 26.91 -11.63 3.11
C ASP A 124 25.60 -12.42 3.01
N GLY A 125 25.04 -12.53 1.80
CA GLY A 125 23.71 -13.07 1.56
C GLY A 125 22.97 -12.34 0.44
N THR A 126 21.64 -12.35 0.50
CA THR A 126 20.76 -11.75 -0.53
C THR A 126 19.72 -10.82 0.08
N VAL A 127 19.48 -9.67 -0.55
CA VAL A 127 18.38 -8.77 -0.24
C VAL A 127 17.43 -8.72 -1.44
N ARG A 128 16.14 -8.95 -1.20
CA ARG A 128 15.06 -8.79 -2.18
C ARG A 128 14.35 -7.46 -1.92
N PHE A 129 14.38 -6.55 -2.87
CA PHE A 129 13.63 -5.30 -2.82
C PHE A 129 12.31 -5.54 -3.54
N ILE A 130 11.22 -5.61 -2.79
CA ILE A 130 9.88 -5.92 -3.28
C ILE A 130 9.08 -4.62 -3.33
N PHE A 131 8.77 -4.18 -4.55
CA PHE A 131 7.89 -3.06 -4.79
C PHE A 131 6.52 -3.59 -5.22
N GLN A 132 5.57 -3.50 -4.28
CA GLN A 132 4.25 -4.11 -4.38
C GLN A 132 3.24 -3.14 -5.00
N PRO A 133 2.42 -3.58 -5.96
CA PRO A 133 1.31 -2.77 -6.47
C PRO A 133 0.08 -2.85 -5.55
N ALA A 134 -0.96 -2.09 -5.87
CA ALA A 134 -2.35 -2.28 -5.42
C ALA A 134 -2.53 -2.68 -3.93
N GLU A 135 -1.85 -1.99 -3.01
CA GLU A 135 -2.03 -2.17 -1.57
C GLU A 135 -3.39 -1.65 -1.11
N GLU A 136 -3.80 -0.48 -1.59
CA GLU A 136 -5.02 0.22 -1.18
C GLU A 136 -6.28 -0.56 -1.57
N TRP A 137 -6.16 -1.43 -2.59
CA TRP A 137 -7.25 -2.30 -3.02
C TRP A 137 -7.25 -3.66 -2.29
N GLY A 138 -6.25 -3.93 -1.45
CA GLY A 138 -6.09 -5.19 -0.72
C GLY A 138 -5.71 -6.39 -1.59
N ARG A 139 -5.25 -6.17 -2.83
CA ARG A 139 -5.07 -7.24 -3.83
C ARG A 139 -3.62 -7.46 -4.26
N GLY A 140 -2.75 -6.48 -4.11
CA GLY A 140 -1.38 -6.52 -4.63
C GLY A 140 -0.53 -7.66 -4.07
N ALA A 141 -0.49 -7.81 -2.74
CA ALA A 141 0.30 -8.87 -2.11
C ALA A 141 -0.14 -10.26 -2.58
N LEU A 142 -1.46 -10.50 -2.64
CA LEU A 142 -2.03 -11.76 -3.11
C LEU A 142 -1.65 -12.01 -4.58
N ALA A 143 -1.77 -11.00 -5.44
CA ALA A 143 -1.40 -11.10 -6.86
C ALA A 143 0.08 -11.47 -7.04
N MET A 144 0.99 -10.89 -6.26
CA MET A 144 2.42 -11.26 -6.31
C MET A 144 2.66 -12.68 -5.80
N LEU A 145 1.96 -13.11 -4.74
CA LEU A 145 2.05 -14.46 -4.21
C LEU A 145 1.54 -15.51 -5.20
N ASP A 146 0.41 -15.24 -5.87
CA ASP A 146 -0.17 -16.09 -6.92
C ASP A 146 0.77 -16.19 -8.14
N ASP A 147 1.48 -15.11 -8.46
CA ASP A 147 2.55 -15.10 -9.47
C ASP A 147 3.89 -15.69 -8.95
N GLY A 148 3.84 -16.35 -7.79
CA GLY A 148 4.92 -17.16 -7.25
C GLY A 148 6.07 -16.37 -6.62
N LEU A 149 5.82 -15.19 -6.05
CA LEU A 149 6.82 -14.35 -5.36
C LEU A 149 7.75 -15.17 -4.45
N MET A 150 7.19 -15.96 -3.53
CA MET A 150 7.98 -16.77 -2.57
C MET A 150 8.81 -17.87 -3.23
N ARG A 151 8.32 -18.41 -4.36
CA ARG A 151 9.01 -19.49 -5.09
C ARG A 151 10.11 -18.96 -5.98
N ARG A 152 9.87 -17.81 -6.65
CA ARG A 152 10.79 -17.15 -7.57
C ARG A 152 11.88 -16.39 -6.82
N PHE A 153 11.53 -15.82 -5.67
CA PHE A 153 12.38 -14.93 -4.87
C PHE A 153 12.35 -15.35 -3.39
N PRO A 154 12.90 -16.53 -3.03
CA PRO A 154 12.86 -17.00 -1.65
C PRO A 154 13.61 -16.05 -0.71
N PHE A 155 13.03 -15.85 0.47
CA PHE A 155 13.58 -15.11 1.61
C PHE A 155 13.11 -15.74 2.94
N ASP A 156 13.90 -15.54 3.99
CA ASP A 156 13.65 -16.07 5.34
C ASP A 156 12.78 -15.10 6.16
N GLU A 157 12.96 -13.80 5.96
CA GLU A 157 12.34 -12.72 6.73
C GLU A 157 11.94 -11.57 5.78
N ILE A 158 10.84 -10.88 6.08
CA ILE A 158 10.38 -9.70 5.33
C ILE A 158 10.15 -8.53 6.28
N PHE A 159 10.59 -7.35 5.87
CA PHE A 159 10.42 -6.11 6.60
C PHE A 159 9.68 -5.09 5.74
N GLY A 160 8.71 -4.41 6.34
CA GLY A 160 8.00 -3.29 5.75
C GLY A 160 7.90 -2.16 6.77
N LEU A 161 7.70 -0.95 6.27
CA LEU A 161 7.48 0.23 7.10
C LEU A 161 6.40 1.09 6.43
N HIS A 162 5.63 1.78 7.26
CA HIS A 162 4.62 2.73 6.83
C HIS A 162 4.86 4.05 7.57
N ASN A 163 4.76 5.18 6.88
CA ASN A 163 4.74 6.48 7.54
C ASN A 163 3.51 6.58 8.46
N MET A 164 3.65 7.27 9.59
CA MET A 164 2.54 7.43 10.53
C MET A 164 2.33 8.92 10.80
N PRO A 165 1.38 9.57 10.10
CA PRO A 165 1.01 10.96 10.39
C PRO A 165 0.65 11.12 11.88
N GLY A 166 1.34 12.04 12.55
CA GLY A 166 1.18 12.29 13.99
C GLY A 166 2.28 11.69 14.87
N LEU A 167 3.08 10.74 14.37
CA LEU A 167 4.27 10.26 15.07
C LEU A 167 5.44 11.26 14.91
N PRO A 168 6.18 11.61 15.97
CA PRO A 168 7.32 12.53 15.86
C PRO A 168 8.42 12.00 14.93
N ILE A 169 9.06 12.90 14.18
CA ILE A 169 10.18 12.55 13.29
C ILE A 169 11.30 11.85 14.08
N GLY A 170 11.90 10.82 13.49
CA GLY A 170 12.99 10.04 14.11
C GLY A 170 12.53 8.97 15.08
N HIS A 171 11.21 8.74 15.19
CA HIS A 171 10.64 7.68 16.02
C HIS A 171 10.06 6.56 15.15
N PHE A 172 10.18 5.34 15.64
CA PHE A 172 9.59 4.14 15.05
C PHE A 172 8.81 3.40 16.12
N GLU A 173 7.60 2.95 15.77
CA GLU A 173 6.78 2.10 16.64
C GLU A 173 6.65 0.72 16.03
N THR A 174 6.73 -0.30 16.88
CA THR A 174 6.57 -1.69 16.48
C THR A 174 6.05 -2.50 17.67
N ARG A 175 5.54 -3.70 17.41
CA ARG A 175 5.16 -4.65 18.46
C ARG A 175 5.30 -6.08 17.95
N ALA A 176 5.53 -7.00 18.89
CA ALA A 176 5.35 -8.41 18.62
C ALA A 176 3.85 -8.76 18.55
N GLY A 177 3.51 -9.70 17.68
CA GLY A 177 2.13 -10.13 17.45
C GLY A 177 1.34 -9.18 16.53
N PRO A 178 0.00 -9.26 16.56
CA PRO A 178 -0.86 -8.45 15.70
C PRO A 178 -0.63 -6.95 15.89
N VAL A 179 -0.38 -6.24 14.79
CA VAL A 179 -0.15 -4.78 14.76
C VAL A 179 -1.26 -4.01 14.04
N MET A 180 -1.92 -4.62 13.05
CA MET A 180 -3.07 -4.06 12.32
C MET A 180 -4.30 -4.96 12.49
N SER A 181 -5.49 -4.41 12.23
CA SER A 181 -6.74 -5.17 12.21
C SER A 181 -6.95 -5.84 10.86
N ALA A 182 -7.68 -6.95 10.82
CA ALA A 182 -8.21 -7.48 9.57
C ALA A 182 -9.38 -6.62 9.07
N GLU A 183 -9.52 -6.49 7.76
CA GLU A 183 -10.63 -5.80 7.10
C GLU A 183 -11.40 -6.79 6.23
N ASP A 184 -12.73 -6.63 6.17
CA ASP A 184 -13.58 -7.25 5.16
C ASP A 184 -14.69 -6.25 4.77
N ASN A 185 -15.16 -6.35 3.52
CA ASN A 185 -16.15 -5.46 2.94
C ASN A 185 -17.46 -6.24 2.68
N PHE A 186 -18.61 -5.60 2.91
CA PHE A 186 -19.92 -6.25 2.73
C PHE A 186 -20.92 -5.34 2.01
N GLU A 187 -21.84 -5.96 1.27
CA GLU A 187 -22.98 -5.30 0.63
C GLU A 187 -24.29 -5.97 1.09
N ILE A 188 -25.29 -5.17 1.46
CA ILE A 188 -26.63 -5.67 1.80
C ILE A 188 -27.66 -5.03 0.88
N VAL A 189 -28.29 -5.86 0.04
CA VAL A 189 -29.32 -5.41 -0.89
C VAL A 189 -30.71 -5.58 -0.27
N LEU A 190 -31.39 -4.47 0.02
CA LEU A 190 -32.79 -4.47 0.47
C LEU A 190 -33.72 -4.28 -0.73
N LYS A 191 -34.65 -5.24 -0.93
CA LYS A 191 -35.65 -5.19 -2.00
C LYS A 191 -37.04 -4.98 -1.42
N GLY A 192 -37.77 -4.04 -2.01
CA GLY A 192 -39.12 -3.68 -1.58
C GLY A 192 -40.05 -3.48 -2.77
N LEU A 193 -41.22 -2.90 -2.49
CA LEU A 193 -42.23 -2.57 -3.49
C LEU A 193 -42.45 -1.06 -3.48
N GLY A 194 -42.13 -0.41 -4.61
CA GLY A 194 -42.38 1.02 -4.79
C GLY A 194 -43.87 1.34 -4.77
N GLY A 195 -44.21 2.54 -4.32
CA GLY A 195 -45.58 3.01 -4.24
C GLY A 195 -45.66 4.53 -4.14
N HIS A 196 -46.87 5.08 -4.24
CA HIS A 196 -47.06 6.50 -4.04
C HIS A 196 -46.79 6.85 -2.56
N ALA A 197 -45.93 7.85 -2.30
CA ALA A 197 -45.55 8.23 -0.93
C ALA A 197 -46.72 8.57 0.01
N ALA A 198 -47.87 9.02 -0.53
CA ALA A 198 -49.09 9.28 0.23
C ALA A 198 -49.91 8.00 0.57
N ARG A 199 -49.46 6.83 0.12
CA ARG A 199 -50.09 5.51 0.35
C ARG A 199 -49.06 4.50 0.86
N PRO A 200 -48.44 4.73 2.02
CA PRO A 200 -47.37 3.86 2.53
C PRO A 200 -47.81 2.42 2.77
N HIS A 201 -49.11 2.19 3.02
CA HIS A 201 -49.69 0.85 3.17
C HIS A 201 -49.75 0.03 1.87
N ALA A 202 -49.55 0.67 0.71
CA ALA A 202 -49.63 0.02 -0.60
C ALA A 202 -48.25 -0.40 -1.16
N GLY A 203 -47.17 -0.12 -0.44
CA GLY A 203 -45.81 -0.48 -0.81
C GLY A 203 -45.03 -1.09 0.35
N ASN A 204 -43.80 -1.52 0.07
CA ASN A 204 -42.82 -1.96 1.05
C ASN A 204 -41.57 -1.10 0.85
N GLU A 205 -41.52 0.05 1.52
CA GLU A 205 -40.42 0.99 1.40
C GLU A 205 -39.14 0.45 2.06
N THR A 206 -38.02 0.54 1.35
CA THR A 206 -36.73 0.01 1.80
C THR A 206 -35.91 0.99 2.62
N LEU A 207 -36.12 2.31 2.45
CA LEU A 207 -35.29 3.32 3.12
C LEU A 207 -35.45 3.27 4.65
N VAL A 208 -36.69 3.15 5.15
CA VAL A 208 -36.95 3.00 6.59
C VAL A 208 -36.31 1.72 7.13
N ALA A 209 -36.40 0.60 6.39
CA ALA A 209 -35.77 -0.66 6.77
C ALA A 209 -34.24 -0.56 6.77
N ALA A 210 -33.65 0.17 5.80
CA ALA A 210 -32.22 0.42 5.73
C ALA A 210 -31.72 1.19 6.96
N CYS A 211 -32.40 2.27 7.34
CA CYS A 211 -32.06 3.05 8.54
C CYS A 211 -32.11 2.20 9.82
N ALA A 212 -33.13 1.35 9.96
CA ALA A 212 -33.25 0.42 11.08
C ALA A 212 -32.13 -0.63 11.07
N LEU A 213 -31.77 -1.16 9.90
CA LEU A 213 -30.66 -2.11 9.73
C LEU A 213 -29.33 -1.47 10.15
N VAL A 214 -29.01 -0.26 9.67
CA VAL A 214 -27.78 0.46 10.03
C VAL A 214 -27.67 0.62 11.54
N THR A 215 -28.77 1.01 12.19
CA THR A 215 -28.82 1.14 13.66
C THR A 215 -28.58 -0.19 14.36
N ASN A 216 -29.17 -1.28 13.86
CA ASN A 216 -29.02 -2.62 14.45
C ASN A 216 -27.62 -3.21 14.25
N LEU A 217 -26.93 -2.92 13.13
CA LEU A 217 -25.56 -3.39 12.91
C LEU A 217 -24.58 -2.91 13.99
N GLN A 218 -24.85 -1.75 14.62
CA GLN A 218 -24.05 -1.22 15.74
C GLN A 218 -24.09 -2.14 16.97
N THR A 219 -25.08 -3.04 17.07
CA THR A 219 -25.19 -4.00 18.16
C THR A 219 -24.21 -5.16 18.07
N ILE A 220 -23.57 -5.39 16.91
CA ILE A 220 -22.53 -6.42 16.76
C ILE A 220 -21.37 -6.08 17.69
N VAL A 221 -20.74 -4.92 17.52
CA VAL A 221 -19.63 -4.48 18.36
C VAL A 221 -20.09 -4.26 19.80
N SER A 222 -21.22 -3.58 20.01
CA SER A 222 -21.60 -3.17 21.36
C SER A 222 -22.21 -4.28 22.24
N ARG A 223 -22.74 -5.37 21.66
CA ARG A 223 -23.48 -6.41 22.40
C ARG A 223 -23.13 -7.85 22.05
N ARG A 224 -22.43 -8.13 20.95
CA ARG A 224 -22.10 -9.50 20.52
C ARG A 224 -20.65 -9.88 20.74
N LEU A 225 -19.75 -8.91 20.69
CA LEU A 225 -18.32 -9.13 20.86
C LEU A 225 -17.88 -8.92 22.31
N SER A 226 -16.77 -9.55 22.69
CA SER A 226 -16.15 -9.31 23.98
C SER A 226 -15.72 -7.85 24.06
N PRO A 227 -15.92 -7.15 25.19
CA PRO A 227 -15.38 -5.80 25.39
C PRO A 227 -13.85 -5.72 25.34
N ALA A 228 -13.16 -6.87 25.40
CA ALA A 228 -11.70 -6.96 25.29
C ALA A 228 -11.19 -7.11 23.84
N ASP A 229 -12.09 -7.35 22.88
CA ASP A 229 -11.71 -7.52 21.47
C ASP A 229 -11.71 -6.17 20.74
N ILE A 230 -10.79 -6.00 19.80
CA ILE A 230 -10.74 -4.84 18.90
C ILE A 230 -11.60 -5.15 17.67
N SER A 231 -12.66 -4.39 17.45
CA SER A 231 -13.56 -4.60 16.30
C SER A 231 -14.29 -3.33 15.93
N VAL A 232 -14.54 -3.17 14.63
CA VAL A 232 -15.28 -2.05 14.04
C VAL A 232 -16.26 -2.61 13.01
N VAL A 233 -17.47 -2.05 12.97
CA VAL A 233 -18.44 -2.29 11.90
C VAL A 233 -18.90 -0.93 11.41
N SER A 234 -18.62 -0.63 10.14
CA SER A 234 -18.95 0.64 9.52
C SER A 234 -19.90 0.42 8.35
N VAL A 235 -20.98 1.20 8.29
CA VAL A 235 -21.78 1.35 7.06
C VAL A 235 -21.40 2.69 6.46
N THR A 236 -20.63 2.65 5.38
CA THR A 236 -20.01 3.83 4.78
C THR A 236 -20.86 4.46 3.69
N GLU A 237 -21.80 3.72 3.10
CA GLU A 237 -22.63 4.17 1.99
C GLU A 237 -24.08 3.64 2.08
N LEU A 238 -25.02 4.42 1.54
CA LEU A 238 -26.41 4.06 1.33
C LEU A 238 -26.80 4.47 -0.10
N ILE A 239 -26.89 3.49 -0.99
CA ILE A 239 -27.24 3.70 -2.40
C ILE A 239 -28.72 3.33 -2.57
N THR A 240 -29.51 4.28 -3.10
CA THR A 240 -30.97 4.15 -3.28
C THR A 240 -31.37 4.17 -4.74
#